data_AF-A0A0G4FHT1-F1
#
_entry.id   AF-A0A0G4FHT1-F1
#
_cell.length_a   1.000
_cell.length_b   1.000
_cell.length_c   1.000
_cell.angle_alpha   90.00
_cell.angle_beta   90.00
_cell.angle_gamma   90.00
#
_symmetry.space_group_name_H-M   'P 1'
#
loop_
_entity.id
_entity.type
_entity.pdbx_description
1 polymer ?
#
loop_
_entity_poly.entity_id
_entity_poly.type
_entity_poly.pdbx_seq_one_letter_code
_entity_poly.pdbx_strand_id
1 'polypeptide(L)'
;MTTLQDGQESAAPPALAEEQRPRLILHIDLDRVLYFRPLCGERGVEGWINRCLSETVWGTLDPQTGDWVLASPVPSLSPPKDDDRLITYSTFLQLHRFPGIAEAAEEAPERQEMASMLETITQKKQPGEKAKAAGDAFLKGLMVPLNLRKAMDIEKVDFTSYPLAEREGEEEGREAEPIRDYVSRIKTGVWSLLPGFWTLLVQLVKDKRDFAIVLHSSEEAHREPDEQETTGDSTKTPEAVALYWLEAAANELQAFCEGRHPCFDGNNRTKLVKFNGEKGARDLQLPSHRLGYMDTSHRPPSPLEDQPAGDADQDVAEEEEAEEEEDGNGDEGEKTAGEAQEAAEATEEKGATEETIPLKISFKNANVTFRGLHEGYVGLVHQLLGRPPSGAVMKEEEQSQYLYSGNAVGLVDKGPVRLMLVDRGDPTSHHIFVLADDPVGGSLSRPFIPLKIRDVVKGELLSNEDEFGHRIIVLDPVQMISEPDTLYKAIRAADAERMRRINAAREATAKPVEDTTAPSTEATAEELRPRRLTHEELRALPAREYLHATVLPVLTPALEVVQRDRPPNPVHAVAMYLLQHKDGYNVMHSLHARQQN
;
A
#
# COMPACT_ATOMS: atom_id res chain seq x y z
N MET A 1 -11.21 -13.65 10.67
CA MET A 1 -11.77 -12.55 9.84
C MET A 1 -13.24 -12.41 10.19
N THR A 2 -13.61 -11.29 10.81
CA THR A 2 -14.98 -11.05 11.29
C THR A 2 -15.87 -10.75 10.08
N THR A 3 -16.60 -11.74 9.60
CA THR A 3 -17.71 -11.54 8.67
C THR A 3 -18.67 -10.53 9.30
N LEU A 4 -18.95 -9.45 8.58
CA LEU A 4 -19.99 -8.49 8.94
C LEU A 4 -21.33 -9.25 8.96
N GLN A 5 -21.73 -9.71 10.14
CA GLN A 5 -23.03 -10.35 10.35
C GLN A 5 -24.12 -9.30 10.12
N ASP A 6 -24.86 -9.47 9.02
CA ASP A 6 -26.16 -8.84 8.81
C ASP A 6 -27.11 -9.25 9.94
N GLY A 7 -27.59 -8.29 10.74
CA GLY A 7 -28.65 -8.63 11.69
C GLY A 7 -28.91 -7.73 12.88
N GLN A 8 -28.34 -6.53 13.00
CA GLN A 8 -28.92 -5.48 13.84
C GLN A 8 -28.69 -4.12 13.18
N GLU A 9 -29.74 -3.51 12.64
CA GLU A 9 -29.82 -2.06 12.41
C GLU A 9 -29.73 -1.36 13.77
N SER A 10 -28.52 -1.29 14.31
CA SER A 10 -28.17 -0.37 15.38
C SER A 10 -28.39 1.03 14.81
N ALA A 11 -29.31 1.79 15.43
CA ALA A 11 -29.60 3.16 15.03
C ALA A 11 -28.29 3.92 14.84
N ALA A 12 -28.03 4.37 13.62
CA ALA A 12 -26.77 5.00 13.25
C ALA A 12 -26.44 6.11 14.27
N PRO A 13 -25.21 6.13 14.84
CA PRO A 13 -24.84 7.14 15.81
C PRO A 13 -25.06 8.53 15.22
N PRO A 14 -25.44 9.53 16.04
CA PRO A 14 -25.72 10.87 15.57
C PRO A 14 -24.53 11.39 14.76
N ALA A 15 -24.80 11.75 13.50
CA ALA A 15 -23.80 12.30 12.61
C ALA A 15 -23.16 13.53 13.26
N LEU A 16 -21.83 13.52 13.44
CA LEU A 16 -21.12 14.75 13.76
C LEU A 16 -21.46 15.82 12.72
N ALA A 17 -21.46 17.08 13.16
CA ALA A 17 -21.54 18.23 12.26
C ALA A 17 -20.53 18.06 11.12
N GLU A 18 -20.91 18.46 9.90
CA GLU A 18 -20.11 18.28 8.67
C GLU A 18 -18.66 18.80 8.86
N GLU A 19 -18.49 19.86 9.64
CA GLU A 19 -17.22 20.51 9.99
C GLU A 19 -16.29 19.67 10.91
N GLN A 20 -16.83 18.69 11.62
CA GLN A 20 -16.06 17.83 12.54
C GLN A 20 -15.66 16.49 11.92
N ARG A 21 -16.04 16.24 10.66
CA ARG A 21 -15.66 15.01 9.98
C ARG A 21 -14.21 15.11 9.51
N PRO A 22 -13.36 14.12 9.79
CA PRO A 22 -11.98 14.09 9.29
C PRO A 22 -11.98 14.10 7.76
N ARG A 23 -10.96 14.59 7.05
CA ARG A 23 -10.84 14.40 5.61
C ARG A 23 -10.59 12.92 5.29
N LEU A 24 -11.37 12.33 4.39
CA LEU A 24 -11.21 10.93 3.98
C LEU A 24 -10.06 10.81 2.97
N ILE A 25 -9.16 9.86 3.12
CA ILE A 25 -8.09 9.61 2.17
C ILE A 25 -8.10 8.14 1.81
N LEU A 26 -8.45 7.87 0.55
CA LEU A 26 -8.62 6.51 0.04
C LEU A 26 -7.36 6.10 -0.71
N HIS A 27 -6.67 5.12 -0.16
CA HIS A 27 -5.56 4.43 -0.81
C HIS A 27 -6.12 3.19 -1.51
N ILE A 28 -6.07 3.14 -2.84
CA ILE A 28 -6.65 2.05 -3.60
C ILE A 28 -5.56 1.41 -4.46
N ASP A 29 -5.41 0.10 -4.34
CA ASP A 29 -4.59 -0.69 -5.25
C ASP A 29 -5.28 -0.75 -6.62
N LEU A 30 -4.76 0.00 -7.58
CA LEU A 30 -5.29 0.12 -8.92
C LEU A 30 -5.39 -1.25 -9.58
N ASP A 31 -4.30 -2.02 -9.55
CA ASP A 31 -4.15 -3.23 -10.35
C ASP A 31 -5.07 -4.35 -9.86
N ARG A 32 -5.30 -4.41 -8.54
CA ARG A 32 -6.08 -5.49 -7.93
C ARG A 32 -7.54 -5.13 -7.67
N VAL A 33 -7.84 -3.85 -7.39
CA VAL A 33 -9.18 -3.42 -6.96
C VAL A 33 -9.97 -2.79 -8.09
N LEU A 34 -9.33 -1.96 -8.91
CA LEU A 34 -10.04 -1.08 -9.85
C LEU A 34 -9.86 -1.48 -11.30
N TYR A 35 -8.70 -2.04 -11.63
CA TYR A 35 -8.31 -2.32 -13.00
C TYR A 35 -8.66 -3.76 -13.35
N PHE A 36 -9.54 -3.94 -14.33
CA PHE A 36 -10.04 -5.27 -14.70
C PHE A 36 -9.03 -6.11 -15.52
N ARG A 37 -8.11 -5.45 -16.24
CA ARG A 37 -7.22 -6.08 -17.22
C ARG A 37 -6.01 -6.87 -16.66
N PRO A 38 -5.27 -6.46 -15.61
CA PRO A 38 -4.22 -7.28 -15.01
C PRO A 38 -4.72 -8.68 -14.64
N LEU A 39 -6.03 -8.78 -14.39
CA LEU A 39 -6.64 -10.00 -13.93
C LEU A 39 -6.92 -11.02 -15.06
N CYS A 40 -7.11 -10.59 -16.31
CA CYS A 40 -7.60 -11.47 -17.38
C CYS A 40 -6.52 -12.29 -18.13
N GLY A 41 -5.27 -11.82 -18.15
CA GLY A 41 -4.14 -12.50 -18.83
C GLY A 41 -4.45 -12.96 -20.27
N GLU A 42 -3.76 -14.01 -20.73
CA GLU A 42 -3.98 -14.67 -22.02
C GLU A 42 -5.30 -15.45 -22.12
N ARG A 43 -5.93 -15.72 -20.98
CA ARG A 43 -7.06 -16.65 -20.83
C ARG A 43 -8.42 -15.96 -21.03
N GLY A 44 -8.41 -14.65 -21.27
CA GLY A 44 -9.60 -13.86 -21.54
C GLY A 44 -10.51 -13.67 -20.33
N VAL A 45 -11.60 -12.93 -20.56
CA VAL A 45 -12.55 -12.54 -19.51
C VAL A 45 -13.33 -13.73 -18.96
N GLU A 46 -13.69 -14.69 -19.81
CA GLU A 46 -14.44 -15.86 -19.39
C GLU A 46 -13.58 -16.81 -18.54
N GLY A 47 -12.32 -17.05 -18.92
CA GLY A 47 -11.39 -17.84 -18.13
C GLY A 47 -11.16 -17.22 -16.75
N TRP A 48 -10.99 -15.89 -16.70
CA TRP A 48 -10.89 -15.14 -15.46
C TRP A 48 -12.11 -15.29 -14.55
N ILE A 49 -13.33 -15.12 -15.09
CA ILE A 49 -14.57 -15.28 -14.32
C ILE A 49 -14.67 -16.69 -13.74
N ASN A 50 -14.39 -17.71 -14.55
CA ASN A 50 -14.43 -19.10 -14.12
C ASN A 50 -13.42 -19.37 -12.99
N ARG A 51 -12.22 -18.79 -13.08
CA ARG A 51 -11.23 -18.85 -12.01
C ARG A 51 -11.73 -18.20 -10.73
N CYS A 52 -12.27 -16.97 -10.80
CA CYS A 52 -12.87 -16.31 -9.62
C CYS A 52 -13.97 -17.19 -9.00
N LEU A 53 -14.84 -17.77 -9.82
CA LEU A 53 -15.89 -18.66 -9.36
C LEU A 53 -15.31 -19.90 -8.70
N SER A 54 -14.27 -20.50 -9.26
CA SER A 54 -13.63 -21.69 -8.69
C SER A 54 -13.11 -21.51 -7.27
N GLU A 55 -12.79 -20.26 -6.90
CA GLU A 55 -12.28 -19.86 -5.58
C GLU A 55 -13.38 -19.33 -4.65
N THR A 56 -14.56 -19.00 -5.19
CA THR A 56 -15.64 -18.36 -4.41
C THR A 56 -16.92 -19.19 -4.36
N VAL A 57 -17.06 -20.23 -5.19
CA VAL A 57 -18.16 -21.19 -5.10
C VAL A 57 -17.78 -22.38 -4.24
N TRP A 58 -18.72 -22.83 -3.43
CA TRP A 58 -18.47 -23.80 -2.37
C TRP A 58 -19.15 -25.13 -2.67
N GLY A 59 -18.45 -26.22 -2.42
CA GLY A 59 -18.95 -27.57 -2.61
C GLY A 59 -18.49 -28.53 -1.53
N THR A 60 -18.99 -29.75 -1.60
CA THR A 60 -18.64 -30.86 -0.72
C THR A 60 -18.08 -32.01 -1.55
N LEU A 61 -17.29 -32.87 -0.92
CA LEU A 61 -16.87 -34.13 -1.54
C LEU A 61 -18.03 -35.12 -1.50
N ASP A 62 -18.30 -35.79 -2.62
CA ASP A 62 -19.16 -36.95 -2.67
C ASP A 62 -18.46 -38.12 -1.94
N PRO A 63 -19.08 -38.71 -0.90
CA PRO A 63 -18.45 -39.80 -0.13
C PRO A 63 -18.17 -41.07 -0.94
N GLN A 64 -18.89 -41.29 -2.05
CA GLN A 64 -18.79 -42.49 -2.88
C GLN A 64 -17.78 -42.32 -4.00
N THR A 65 -17.83 -41.19 -4.70
CA THR A 65 -16.98 -40.96 -5.88
C THR A 65 -15.71 -40.19 -5.54
N GLY A 66 -15.71 -39.42 -4.45
CA GLY A 66 -14.65 -38.47 -4.13
C GLY A 66 -14.67 -37.21 -4.99
N ASP A 67 -15.68 -37.06 -5.87
CA ASP A 67 -15.80 -35.88 -6.73
C ASP A 67 -16.32 -34.68 -5.94
N TRP A 68 -15.96 -33.49 -6.39
CA TRP A 68 -16.53 -32.25 -5.86
C TRP A 68 -17.94 -32.02 -6.40
N VAL A 69 -18.87 -31.77 -5.49
CA VAL A 69 -20.27 -31.47 -5.79
C VAL A 69 -20.60 -30.09 -5.28
N LEU A 70 -21.01 -29.21 -6.20
CA LEU A 70 -21.41 -27.84 -5.87
C LEU A 70 -22.55 -27.83 -4.83
N ALA A 71 -22.30 -27.18 -3.69
CA ALA A 71 -23.26 -27.02 -2.60
C ALA A 71 -23.89 -25.62 -2.61
N SER A 72 -23.11 -24.58 -2.93
CA SER A 72 -23.58 -23.20 -3.07
C SER A 72 -23.11 -22.60 -4.40
N PRO A 73 -24.04 -22.27 -5.32
CA PRO A 73 -23.71 -21.57 -6.55
C PRO A 73 -23.50 -20.06 -6.33
N VAL A 74 -23.76 -19.55 -5.12
CA VAL A 74 -23.61 -18.14 -4.78
C VAL A 74 -22.14 -17.91 -4.37
N PRO A 75 -21.40 -17.08 -5.12
CA PRO A 75 -20.01 -16.76 -4.83
C PRO A 75 -19.87 -16.06 -3.47
N SER A 76 -18.87 -16.46 -2.68
CA SER A 76 -18.54 -15.90 -1.37
C SER A 76 -17.09 -16.23 -1.01
N LEU A 77 -16.39 -15.29 -0.37
CA LEU A 77 -15.05 -15.53 0.19
C LEU A 77 -15.06 -16.46 1.40
N SER A 78 -16.19 -16.55 2.10
CA SER A 78 -16.35 -17.40 3.29
C SER A 78 -17.37 -18.51 3.03
N PRO A 79 -17.19 -19.69 3.66
CA PRO A 79 -18.11 -20.80 3.47
C PRO A 79 -19.54 -20.41 3.88
N PRO A 80 -20.55 -20.75 3.08
CA PRO A 80 -21.94 -20.53 3.45
C PRO A 80 -22.25 -21.17 4.81
N LYS A 81 -22.84 -20.40 5.73
CA LYS A 81 -23.23 -20.85 7.08
C LYS A 81 -22.06 -21.30 7.97
N ASP A 82 -20.84 -20.86 7.66
CA ASP A 82 -19.62 -21.26 8.40
C ASP A 82 -19.46 -22.79 8.51
N ASP A 83 -19.85 -23.52 7.45
CA ASP A 83 -19.68 -24.98 7.39
C ASP A 83 -18.25 -25.32 6.93
N ASP A 84 -17.39 -25.65 7.88
CA ASP A 84 -15.98 -26.00 7.68
C ASP A 84 -15.75 -27.22 6.77
N ARG A 85 -16.80 -27.98 6.43
CA ARG A 85 -16.71 -29.13 5.51
C ARG A 85 -16.73 -28.70 4.05
N LEU A 86 -17.20 -27.49 3.77
CA LEU A 86 -17.25 -26.98 2.42
C LEU A 86 -15.85 -26.56 1.98
N ILE A 87 -15.51 -26.90 0.75
CA ILE A 87 -14.27 -26.49 0.10
C ILE A 87 -14.61 -25.87 -1.25
N THR A 88 -13.79 -24.92 -1.68
CA THR A 88 -13.89 -24.35 -3.02
C THR A 88 -13.43 -25.37 -4.06
N TYR A 89 -13.79 -25.16 -5.32
CA TYR A 89 -13.34 -26.05 -6.40
C TYR A 89 -11.82 -25.98 -6.59
N SER A 90 -11.24 -24.79 -6.44
CA SER A 90 -9.79 -24.59 -6.48
C SER A 90 -9.08 -25.40 -5.37
N THR A 91 -9.55 -25.29 -4.13
CA THR A 91 -9.03 -26.08 -3.00
C THR A 91 -9.20 -27.59 -3.24
N PHE A 92 -10.33 -28.01 -3.82
CA PHE A 92 -10.53 -29.41 -4.19
C PHE A 92 -9.47 -29.92 -5.18
N LEU A 93 -9.24 -29.18 -6.26
CA LEU A 93 -8.24 -29.58 -7.26
C LEU A 93 -6.85 -29.69 -6.63
N GLN A 94 -6.47 -28.75 -5.77
CA GLN A 94 -5.16 -28.74 -5.11
C GLN A 94 -4.99 -29.90 -4.12
N LEU A 95 -5.99 -30.17 -3.28
CA LEU A 95 -5.84 -31.16 -2.20
C LEU A 95 -6.11 -32.59 -2.67
N HIS A 96 -6.99 -32.78 -3.65
CA HIS A 96 -7.50 -34.11 -4.01
C HIS A 96 -7.11 -34.55 -5.41
N ARG A 97 -7.01 -33.63 -6.39
CA ARG A 97 -6.74 -33.99 -7.78
C ARG A 97 -5.27 -33.88 -8.15
N PHE A 98 -4.61 -32.82 -7.69
CA PHE A 98 -3.23 -32.48 -7.96
C PHE A 98 -2.46 -32.21 -6.65
N PRO A 99 -2.36 -33.18 -5.73
CA PRO A 99 -1.63 -32.98 -4.48
C PRO A 99 -0.15 -32.65 -4.76
N GLY A 100 0.38 -31.61 -4.11
CA GLY A 100 1.75 -31.15 -4.29
C GLY A 100 1.96 -30.15 -5.44
N ILE A 101 0.89 -29.74 -6.13
CA ILE A 101 0.95 -28.79 -7.26
C ILE A 101 1.60 -27.43 -6.92
N ALA A 102 1.58 -27.04 -5.64
CA ALA A 102 2.24 -25.84 -5.15
C ALA A 102 3.76 -25.89 -5.34
N GLU A 103 4.37 -27.07 -5.25
CA GLU A 103 5.83 -27.27 -5.40
C GLU A 103 6.24 -27.52 -6.85
N ALA A 104 5.29 -27.79 -7.76
CA ALA A 104 5.57 -28.03 -9.16
C ALA A 104 6.09 -26.76 -9.88
N ALA A 105 6.91 -26.94 -10.91
CA ALA A 105 7.30 -25.82 -11.79
C ALA A 105 6.08 -25.20 -12.48
N GLU A 106 6.13 -23.91 -12.82
CA GLU A 106 5.01 -23.20 -13.47
C GLU A 106 4.60 -23.83 -14.81
N GLU A 107 5.58 -24.34 -15.55
CA GLU A 107 5.41 -25.04 -16.82
C GLU A 107 4.98 -26.51 -16.68
N ALA A 108 4.79 -27.01 -15.44
CA ALA A 108 4.42 -28.39 -15.24
C ALA A 108 3.07 -28.71 -15.91
N PRO A 109 2.94 -29.84 -16.61
CA PRO A 109 1.71 -30.20 -17.30
C PRO A 109 0.51 -30.30 -16.35
N GLU A 110 0.73 -30.70 -15.10
CA GLU A 110 -0.30 -30.74 -14.07
C GLU A 110 -0.83 -29.33 -13.73
N ARG A 111 0.02 -28.30 -13.77
CA ARG A 111 -0.41 -26.91 -13.52
C ARG A 111 -1.24 -26.39 -14.68
N GLN A 112 -0.84 -26.71 -15.90
CA GLN A 112 -1.62 -26.38 -17.11
C GLN A 112 -2.98 -27.09 -17.12
N GLU A 113 -3.02 -28.37 -16.73
CA GLU A 113 -4.26 -29.13 -16.60
C GLU A 113 -5.17 -28.53 -15.53
N MET A 114 -4.65 -28.26 -14.33
CA MET A 114 -5.41 -27.64 -13.24
C MET A 114 -5.97 -26.27 -13.66
N ALA A 115 -5.14 -25.42 -14.27
CA ALA A 115 -5.53 -24.14 -14.85
C ALA A 115 -6.73 -24.27 -15.80
N SER A 116 -6.64 -25.20 -16.75
CA SER A 116 -7.72 -25.46 -17.71
C SER A 116 -9.02 -25.90 -17.01
N MET A 117 -8.94 -26.72 -15.96
CA MET A 117 -10.11 -27.11 -15.17
C MET A 117 -10.75 -25.94 -14.42
N LEU A 118 -9.95 -25.02 -13.86
CA LEU A 118 -10.45 -23.83 -13.17
C LEU A 118 -11.19 -22.89 -14.14
N GLU A 119 -10.64 -22.71 -15.35
CA GLU A 119 -11.20 -21.84 -16.38
C GLU A 119 -12.46 -22.36 -17.05
N THR A 120 -12.75 -23.65 -16.90
CA THR A 120 -13.89 -24.29 -17.56
C THR A 120 -14.97 -24.71 -16.58
N ILE A 121 -14.86 -24.36 -15.29
CA ILE A 121 -15.73 -24.85 -14.22
C ILE A 121 -17.24 -24.66 -14.47
N THR A 122 -17.66 -23.59 -15.17
CA THR A 122 -19.08 -23.33 -15.50
C THR A 122 -19.53 -23.90 -16.84
N GLN A 123 -18.66 -24.54 -17.60
CA GLN A 123 -19.02 -25.16 -18.87
C GLN A 123 -19.99 -26.34 -18.66
N LYS A 124 -20.68 -26.73 -19.74
CA LYS A 124 -21.67 -27.81 -19.69
C LYS A 124 -21.01 -29.11 -19.25
N LYS A 125 -21.66 -29.84 -18.32
CA LYS A 125 -21.16 -31.07 -17.69
C LYS A 125 -20.00 -30.89 -16.71
N GLN A 126 -19.56 -29.66 -16.44
CA GLN A 126 -18.55 -29.42 -15.43
C GLN A 126 -19.19 -29.27 -14.04
N PRO A 127 -18.45 -29.53 -12.95
CA PRO A 127 -19.02 -29.56 -11.59
C PRO A 127 -19.68 -28.24 -11.17
N GLY A 128 -19.21 -27.11 -11.72
CA GLY A 128 -19.76 -25.77 -11.45
C GLY A 128 -20.76 -25.28 -12.49
N GLU A 129 -21.35 -26.11 -13.35
CA GLU A 129 -22.32 -25.68 -14.38
C GLU A 129 -23.44 -24.79 -13.80
N LYS A 130 -23.92 -25.10 -12.58
CA LYS A 130 -24.96 -24.31 -11.90
C LYS A 130 -24.49 -22.91 -11.44
N ALA A 131 -23.18 -22.68 -11.33
CA ALA A 131 -22.61 -21.36 -11.05
C ALA A 131 -22.53 -20.47 -12.30
N LYS A 132 -22.87 -20.98 -13.49
CA LYS A 132 -22.89 -20.19 -14.73
C LYS A 132 -23.74 -18.93 -14.63
N ALA A 133 -24.87 -18.99 -13.94
CA ALA A 133 -25.73 -17.81 -13.75
C ALA A 133 -25.02 -16.68 -12.98
N ALA A 134 -24.14 -17.03 -12.03
CA ALA A 134 -23.31 -16.06 -11.32
C ALA A 134 -22.21 -15.51 -12.23
N GLY A 135 -21.58 -16.36 -13.04
CA GLY A 135 -20.61 -15.93 -14.05
C GLY A 135 -21.21 -14.98 -15.10
N ASP A 136 -22.40 -15.28 -15.61
CA ASP A 136 -23.15 -14.41 -16.53
C ASP A 136 -23.50 -13.07 -15.87
N ALA A 137 -23.78 -13.06 -14.56
CA ALA A 137 -24.01 -11.84 -13.80
C ALA A 137 -22.73 -10.99 -13.66
N PHE A 138 -21.57 -11.61 -13.39
CA PHE A 138 -20.28 -10.90 -13.37
C PHE A 138 -19.96 -10.30 -14.73
N LEU A 139 -20.10 -11.11 -15.77
CA LEU A 139 -19.88 -10.68 -17.14
C LEU A 139 -20.71 -9.45 -17.46
N LYS A 140 -22.00 -9.47 -17.10
CA LYS A 140 -22.89 -8.33 -17.28
C LYS A 140 -22.47 -7.10 -16.48
N GLY A 141 -21.92 -7.28 -15.27
CA GLY A 141 -21.37 -6.18 -14.46
C GLY A 141 -20.13 -5.53 -15.08
N LEU A 142 -19.33 -6.32 -15.78
CA LEU A 142 -18.12 -5.88 -16.51
C LEU A 142 -18.41 -5.26 -17.87
N MET A 143 -19.59 -5.50 -18.43
CA MET A 143 -19.98 -4.92 -19.72
C MET A 143 -20.39 -3.45 -19.61
N VAL A 144 -20.01 -2.67 -20.61
CA VAL A 144 -20.53 -1.30 -20.75
C VAL A 144 -22.03 -1.32 -21.12
N PRO A 145 -22.80 -0.26 -20.76
CA PRO A 145 -24.24 -0.22 -20.96
C PRO A 145 -24.67 -0.50 -22.40
N LEU A 146 -25.77 -1.24 -22.60
CA LEU A 146 -26.23 -1.68 -23.93
C LEU A 146 -26.49 -0.52 -24.90
N ASN A 147 -27.01 0.60 -24.40
CA ASN A 147 -27.22 1.82 -25.17
C ASN A 147 -25.90 2.39 -25.71
N LEU A 148 -24.84 2.34 -24.90
CA LEU A 148 -23.51 2.78 -25.33
C LEU A 148 -22.92 1.82 -26.36
N ARG A 149 -23.05 0.50 -26.13
CA ARG A 149 -22.61 -0.52 -27.11
C ARG A 149 -23.25 -0.31 -28.48
N LYS A 150 -24.56 -0.07 -28.52
CA LYS A 150 -25.27 0.23 -29.77
C LYS A 150 -24.81 1.53 -30.43
N ALA A 151 -24.51 2.56 -29.63
CA ALA A 151 -24.06 3.84 -30.15
C ALA A 151 -22.61 3.80 -30.68
N MET A 152 -21.78 2.92 -30.12
CA MET A 152 -20.39 2.71 -30.52
C MET A 152 -20.19 1.55 -31.51
N ASP A 153 -21.29 0.98 -32.03
CA ASP A 153 -21.29 -0.14 -32.97
C ASP A 153 -20.55 -1.40 -32.45
N ILE A 154 -20.71 -1.67 -31.15
CA ILE A 154 -20.13 -2.85 -30.49
C ILE A 154 -21.13 -4.00 -30.62
N GLU A 155 -21.05 -4.73 -31.75
CA GLU A 155 -21.98 -5.83 -32.09
C GLU A 155 -21.89 -7.01 -31.12
N LYS A 156 -20.66 -7.41 -30.76
CA LYS A 156 -20.38 -8.54 -29.87
C LYS A 156 -19.18 -8.22 -29.01
N VAL A 157 -19.35 -8.35 -27.70
CA VAL A 157 -18.22 -8.29 -26.78
C VAL A 157 -17.48 -9.61 -26.92
N ASP A 158 -16.25 -9.55 -27.40
CA ASP A 158 -15.40 -10.72 -27.52
C ASP A 158 -14.65 -10.91 -26.21
N PHE A 159 -15.06 -11.94 -25.48
CA PHE A 159 -14.48 -12.32 -24.20
C PHE A 159 -13.32 -13.32 -24.36
N THR A 160 -13.15 -13.86 -25.57
CA THR A 160 -12.17 -14.90 -25.92
C THR A 160 -10.94 -14.34 -26.63
N SER A 161 -11.06 -13.22 -27.37
CA SER A 161 -9.92 -12.57 -28.04
C SER A 161 -9.23 -11.47 -27.23
N TYR A 162 -9.46 -11.45 -25.92
CA TYR A 162 -8.70 -10.61 -25.00
C TYR A 162 -7.46 -11.41 -24.56
N PRO A 163 -6.36 -11.29 -25.32
CA PRO A 163 -5.26 -10.49 -24.80
C PRO A 163 -4.80 -9.39 -25.76
N LEU A 164 -4.05 -8.46 -25.18
CA LEU A 164 -3.53 -7.27 -25.82
C LEU A 164 -2.13 -7.45 -26.41
N ALA A 165 -1.75 -8.66 -26.75
CA ALA A 165 -0.66 -8.86 -27.66
C ALA A 165 -1.14 -8.32 -29.03
N GLU A 166 -0.77 -7.07 -29.31
CA GLU A 166 -0.14 -6.80 -30.59
C GLU A 166 -1.06 -7.06 -31.81
N ARG A 167 -1.90 -6.07 -32.12
CA ARG A 167 -1.98 -5.67 -33.53
C ARG A 167 -0.65 -4.99 -33.92
N GLU A 168 0.46 -5.72 -33.82
CA GLU A 168 1.79 -5.29 -34.27
C GLU A 168 1.92 -5.23 -35.80
N GLY A 169 0.86 -5.57 -36.54
CA GLY A 169 0.94 -5.63 -37.99
C GLY A 169 0.72 -4.34 -38.76
N GLU A 170 0.07 -3.29 -38.21
CA GLU A 170 -0.54 -2.26 -39.10
C GLU A 170 -0.34 -0.78 -38.73
N GLU A 171 0.20 -0.40 -37.57
CA GLU A 171 0.49 1.02 -37.27
C GLU A 171 1.88 1.25 -36.64
N GLU A 172 2.92 0.62 -37.18
CA GLU A 172 4.29 1.12 -36.99
C GLU A 172 4.37 2.58 -37.51
N GLY A 173 4.48 3.54 -36.59
CA GLY A 173 4.81 4.94 -36.93
C GLY A 173 3.84 6.03 -36.45
N ARG A 174 2.83 5.72 -35.63
CA ARG A 174 2.09 6.76 -34.91
C ARG A 174 2.37 6.66 -33.43
N GLU A 175 3.04 7.66 -32.87
CA GLU A 175 3.10 7.90 -31.42
C GLU A 175 1.68 7.78 -30.86
N ALA A 176 1.43 6.71 -30.10
CA ALA A 176 0.11 6.43 -29.57
C ALA A 176 -0.21 7.48 -28.50
N GLU A 177 -1.04 8.47 -28.84
CA GLU A 177 -1.53 9.41 -27.83
C GLU A 177 -2.27 8.65 -26.71
N PRO A 178 -1.88 8.81 -25.43
CA PRO A 178 -2.48 8.11 -24.28
C PRO A 178 -4.00 8.29 -24.15
N ILE A 179 -4.56 9.36 -24.73
CA ILE A 179 -6.00 9.68 -24.70
C ILE A 179 -6.81 8.77 -25.65
N ARG A 180 -6.21 8.27 -26.76
CA ARG A 180 -6.89 7.37 -27.69
C ARG A 180 -7.12 5.97 -27.12
N ASP A 181 -6.39 5.65 -26.06
CA ASP A 181 -6.27 4.29 -25.58
C ASP A 181 -7.50 3.83 -24.77
N TYR A 182 -7.92 4.60 -23.76
CA TYR A 182 -9.04 4.15 -22.91
C TYR A 182 -10.38 4.08 -23.67
N VAL A 183 -10.62 4.95 -24.65
CA VAL A 183 -11.82 4.86 -25.51
C VAL A 183 -11.76 3.61 -26.39
N SER A 184 -10.57 3.26 -26.87
CA SER A 184 -10.35 2.02 -27.62
C SER A 184 -10.56 0.79 -26.73
N ARG A 185 -10.23 0.87 -25.44
CA ARG A 185 -10.58 -0.16 -24.45
C ARG A 185 -12.10 -0.25 -24.24
N ILE A 186 -12.81 0.86 -24.11
CA ILE A 186 -14.29 0.86 -24.02
C ILE A 186 -14.92 0.26 -25.29
N LYS A 187 -14.30 0.40 -26.47
CA LYS A 187 -14.78 -0.24 -27.72
C LYS A 187 -14.75 -1.77 -27.66
N THR A 188 -13.97 -2.37 -26.78
CA THR A 188 -14.05 -3.83 -26.57
C THR A 188 -15.35 -4.22 -25.87
N GLY A 189 -16.08 -3.26 -25.31
CA GLY A 189 -17.36 -3.45 -24.64
C GLY A 189 -17.24 -3.75 -23.15
N VAL A 190 -16.04 -3.63 -22.58
CA VAL A 190 -15.74 -3.89 -21.16
C VAL A 190 -15.24 -2.60 -20.49
N TRP A 191 -15.50 -2.45 -19.20
CA TRP A 191 -14.99 -1.34 -18.40
C TRP A 191 -13.47 -1.43 -18.21
N SER A 192 -12.76 -0.30 -18.32
CA SER A 192 -11.34 -0.22 -17.96
C SER A 192 -11.17 -0.12 -16.44
N LEU A 193 -11.81 0.88 -15.81
CA LEU A 193 -12.01 0.97 -14.37
C LEU A 193 -13.38 0.43 -13.97
N LEU A 194 -13.43 -0.37 -12.90
CA LEU A 194 -14.67 -1.02 -12.46
C LEU A 194 -15.81 -0.01 -12.18
N PRO A 195 -17.07 -0.33 -12.54
CA PRO A 195 -18.24 0.53 -12.33
C PRO A 195 -18.43 1.01 -10.88
N GLY A 196 -18.04 0.18 -9.91
CA GLY A 196 -18.14 0.51 -8.50
C GLY A 196 -17.30 1.72 -8.10
N PHE A 197 -16.18 1.97 -8.79
CA PHE A 197 -15.34 3.15 -8.56
C PHE A 197 -16.06 4.45 -8.89
N TRP A 198 -16.71 4.50 -10.05
CA TRP A 198 -17.48 5.68 -10.47
C TRP A 198 -18.66 5.93 -9.54
N THR A 199 -19.31 4.85 -9.10
CA THR A 199 -20.40 4.91 -8.12
C THR A 199 -19.91 5.49 -6.80
N LEU A 200 -18.75 5.05 -6.30
CA LEU A 200 -18.10 5.61 -5.12
C LEU A 200 -17.89 7.12 -5.27
N LEU A 201 -17.27 7.59 -6.36
CA LEU A 201 -16.99 9.02 -6.56
C LEU A 201 -18.26 9.86 -6.53
N VAL A 202 -19.29 9.42 -7.25
CA VAL A 202 -20.58 10.11 -7.30
C VAL A 202 -21.22 10.19 -5.91
N GLN A 203 -21.17 9.13 -5.12
CA GLN A 203 -21.75 9.11 -3.79
C GLN A 203 -20.97 9.97 -2.79
N LEU A 204 -19.63 9.93 -2.82
CA LEU A 204 -18.81 10.79 -1.95
C LEU A 204 -19.06 12.28 -2.22
N VAL A 205 -19.20 12.67 -3.50
CA VAL A 205 -19.53 14.07 -3.86
C VAL A 205 -20.95 14.43 -3.44
N LYS A 206 -21.92 13.53 -3.65
CA LYS A 206 -23.32 13.73 -3.24
C LYS A 206 -23.44 13.93 -1.72
N ASP A 207 -22.65 13.19 -0.95
CA ASP A 207 -22.56 13.28 0.50
C ASP A 207 -21.78 14.50 1.00
N LYS A 208 -21.25 15.32 0.08
CA LYS A 208 -20.34 16.44 0.37
C LYS A 208 -19.14 16.02 1.22
N ARG A 209 -18.72 14.76 1.10
CA ARG A 209 -17.63 14.22 1.90
C ARG A 209 -16.34 14.90 1.49
N ASP A 210 -15.56 15.50 2.39
CA ASP A 210 -14.20 15.90 2.00
C ASP A 210 -13.31 14.67 1.84
N PHE A 211 -12.75 14.43 0.64
CA PHE A 211 -11.91 13.27 0.36
C PHE A 211 -10.71 13.55 -0.58
N ALA A 212 -9.73 12.67 -0.55
CA ALA A 212 -8.67 12.50 -1.54
C ALA A 212 -8.55 11.02 -1.93
N ILE A 213 -8.02 10.77 -3.12
CA ILE A 213 -7.77 9.41 -3.63
C ILE A 213 -6.31 9.32 -4.01
N VAL A 214 -5.69 8.22 -3.61
CA VAL A 214 -4.33 7.82 -3.94
C VAL A 214 -4.43 6.46 -4.60
N LEU A 215 -4.08 6.40 -5.89
CA LEU A 215 -4.05 5.16 -6.66
C LEU A 215 -2.61 4.62 -6.63
N HIS A 216 -2.48 3.35 -6.28
CA HIS A 216 -1.20 2.64 -6.25
C HIS A 216 -1.18 1.62 -7.37
N SER A 217 -0.09 1.52 -8.12
CA SER A 217 0.16 0.43 -9.06
C SER A 217 1.52 -0.18 -8.72
N SER A 218 1.64 -1.48 -8.87
CA SER A 218 2.85 -2.25 -8.55
C SER A 218 3.42 -2.88 -9.82
N GLU A 219 4.73 -2.74 -9.99
CA GLU A 219 5.51 -3.31 -11.09
C GLU A 219 5.24 -4.82 -11.30
N GLU A 220 5.09 -5.53 -10.18
CA GLU A 220 4.83 -6.96 -10.11
C GLU A 220 3.49 -7.40 -10.72
N ALA A 221 2.51 -6.50 -10.84
CA ALA A 221 1.22 -6.80 -11.44
C ALA A 221 1.28 -6.88 -12.97
N HIS A 222 2.39 -6.45 -13.56
CA HIS A 222 2.56 -6.30 -15.00
C HIS A 222 3.73 -7.09 -15.57
N ARG A 223 4.44 -7.87 -14.74
CA ARG A 223 5.50 -8.77 -15.19
C ARG A 223 4.82 -9.99 -15.82
N GLU A 224 4.79 -10.05 -17.14
CA GLU A 224 4.40 -11.28 -17.83
C GLU A 224 5.44 -12.38 -17.52
N PRO A 225 5.01 -13.62 -17.19
CA PRO A 225 5.92 -14.69 -16.80
C PRO A 225 6.92 -15.06 -17.92
N ASP A 226 6.55 -14.86 -19.19
CA ASP A 226 7.31 -15.35 -20.34
C ASP A 226 8.20 -14.29 -21.03
N GLU A 227 8.09 -13.00 -20.69
CA GLU A 227 8.86 -11.92 -21.33
C GLU A 227 10.28 -11.72 -20.75
N GLN A 228 10.72 -12.55 -19.81
CA GLN A 228 11.99 -12.30 -19.10
C GLN A 228 13.26 -12.44 -19.94
N GLU A 229 13.23 -12.97 -21.16
CA GLU A 229 14.48 -13.27 -21.89
C GLU A 229 14.52 -12.95 -23.39
N THR A 230 13.42 -12.59 -24.07
CA THR A 230 13.39 -12.69 -25.55
C THR A 230 13.27 -11.38 -26.33
N THR A 231 12.86 -10.27 -25.73
CA THR A 231 12.73 -9.00 -26.45
C THR A 231 13.84 -8.04 -26.05
N GLY A 232 14.85 -7.88 -26.93
CA GLY A 232 15.94 -6.92 -26.76
C GLY A 232 15.51 -5.43 -26.83
N ASP A 233 14.23 -5.14 -26.61
CA ASP A 233 13.68 -3.80 -26.61
C ASP A 233 13.79 -3.21 -25.19
N SER A 234 14.93 -2.55 -24.94
CA SER A 234 15.25 -1.89 -23.67
C SER A 234 14.30 -0.74 -23.29
N THR A 235 13.27 -0.46 -24.10
CA THR A 235 12.32 0.63 -23.85
C THR A 235 11.16 0.24 -22.94
N LYS A 236 10.85 -1.05 -22.75
CA LYS A 236 9.78 -1.52 -21.86
C LYS A 236 10.30 -1.88 -20.48
N THR A 237 10.83 -0.89 -19.73
CA THR A 237 11.11 -1.14 -18.32
C THR A 237 9.78 -1.41 -17.60
N PRO A 238 9.73 -2.32 -16.61
CA PRO A 238 8.51 -2.56 -15.84
C PRO A 238 7.91 -1.29 -15.20
N GLU A 239 8.77 -0.32 -14.84
CA GLU A 239 8.38 1.02 -14.41
C GLU A 239 7.55 1.76 -15.47
N ALA A 240 7.96 1.72 -16.74
CA ALA A 240 7.25 2.33 -17.84
C ALA A 240 5.86 1.71 -18.01
N VAL A 241 5.74 0.40 -17.77
CA VAL A 241 4.45 -0.30 -17.81
C VAL A 241 3.54 0.16 -16.68
N ALA A 242 4.01 0.19 -15.43
CA ALA A 242 3.21 0.68 -14.29
C ALA A 242 2.76 2.15 -14.48
N LEU A 243 3.67 3.01 -14.96
CA LEU A 243 3.35 4.40 -15.28
C LEU A 243 2.28 4.52 -16.36
N TYR A 244 2.36 3.70 -17.40
CA TYR A 244 1.36 3.66 -18.47
C TYR A 244 -0.05 3.34 -17.94
N TRP A 245 -0.17 2.41 -16.99
CA TRP A 245 -1.47 2.07 -16.39
C TRP A 245 -2.03 3.19 -15.51
N LEU A 246 -1.18 3.81 -14.69
CA LEU A 246 -1.55 4.98 -13.90
C LEU A 246 -2.00 6.13 -14.81
N GLU A 247 -1.29 6.36 -15.92
CA GLU A 247 -1.67 7.38 -16.91
C GLU A 247 -3.01 7.04 -17.59
N ALA A 248 -3.23 5.79 -17.96
CA ALA A 248 -4.50 5.36 -18.54
C ALA A 248 -5.68 5.58 -17.58
N ALA A 249 -5.53 5.18 -16.31
CA ALA A 249 -6.53 5.41 -15.27
C ALA A 249 -6.75 6.90 -15.00
N ALA A 250 -5.68 7.69 -14.96
CA ALA A 250 -5.74 9.14 -14.82
C ALA A 250 -6.48 9.82 -15.97
N ASN A 251 -6.23 9.40 -17.21
CA ASN A 251 -6.88 9.93 -18.41
C ASN A 251 -8.38 9.59 -18.43
N GLU A 252 -8.75 8.37 -18.05
CA GLU A 252 -10.15 7.96 -17.92
C GLU A 252 -10.87 8.77 -16.81
N LEU A 253 -10.23 8.94 -15.65
CA LEU A 253 -10.75 9.77 -14.55
C LEU A 253 -10.88 11.24 -14.98
N GLN A 254 -9.91 11.79 -15.69
CA GLN A 254 -9.98 13.15 -16.21
C GLN A 254 -11.16 13.33 -17.18
N ALA A 255 -11.35 12.37 -18.10
CA ALA A 255 -12.49 12.38 -19.02
C ALA A 255 -13.83 12.30 -18.26
N PHE A 256 -13.90 11.52 -17.18
CA PHE A 256 -15.06 11.46 -16.31
C PHE A 256 -15.34 12.80 -15.63
N CYS A 257 -14.32 13.43 -15.04
CA CYS A 257 -14.45 14.72 -14.36
C CYS A 257 -14.89 15.85 -15.33
N GLU A 258 -14.48 15.79 -16.59
CA GLU A 258 -14.88 16.77 -17.62
C GLU A 258 -16.27 16.49 -18.25
N GLY A 259 -16.87 15.34 -17.94
CA GLY A 259 -18.09 14.87 -18.59
C GLY A 259 -17.91 14.50 -20.06
N ARG A 260 -16.71 14.02 -20.42
CA ARG A 260 -16.37 13.45 -21.73
C ARG A 260 -16.32 11.93 -21.73
N HIS A 261 -16.40 11.29 -20.56
CA HIS A 261 -16.39 9.85 -20.46
C HIS A 261 -17.63 9.26 -21.13
N PRO A 262 -17.51 8.29 -22.07
CA PRO A 262 -18.65 7.78 -22.85
C PRO A 262 -19.81 7.24 -22.01
N CYS A 263 -19.52 6.66 -20.84
CA CYS A 263 -20.55 6.19 -19.90
C CYS A 263 -21.21 7.31 -19.06
N PHE A 264 -20.71 8.54 -19.12
CA PHE A 264 -21.12 9.64 -18.24
C PHE A 264 -21.20 11.03 -18.92
N ASP A 265 -21.30 11.08 -20.25
CA ASP A 265 -21.28 12.33 -21.03
C ASP A 265 -22.68 12.89 -21.34
N GLY A 266 -23.74 12.20 -20.93
CA GLY A 266 -25.13 12.59 -21.22
C GLY A 266 -25.62 12.19 -22.61
N ASN A 267 -24.73 11.73 -23.49
CA ASN A 267 -25.09 11.24 -24.81
C ASN A 267 -25.62 9.80 -24.71
N ASN A 268 -26.30 9.32 -25.74
CA ASN A 268 -26.76 7.92 -25.80
C ASN A 268 -27.61 7.48 -24.60
N ARG A 269 -28.28 8.42 -23.90
CA ARG A 269 -29.04 8.19 -22.66
C ARG A 269 -28.18 7.80 -21.45
N THR A 270 -26.90 8.13 -21.45
CA THR A 270 -26.05 8.05 -20.25
C THR A 270 -26.35 9.22 -19.32
N LYS A 271 -25.91 9.11 -18.07
CA LYS A 271 -26.05 10.20 -17.08
C LYS A 271 -24.89 11.18 -17.27
N LEU A 272 -25.17 12.47 -17.48
CA LEU A 272 -24.12 13.47 -17.46
C LEU A 272 -23.55 13.63 -16.04
N VAL A 273 -22.25 13.40 -15.86
CA VAL A 273 -21.52 13.67 -14.62
C VAL A 273 -20.35 14.62 -14.93
N LYS A 274 -20.15 15.64 -14.09
CA LYS A 274 -19.06 16.61 -14.22
C LYS A 274 -18.54 16.99 -12.83
N PHE A 275 -17.23 16.94 -12.67
CA PHE A 275 -16.49 17.29 -11.46
C PHE A 275 -15.28 18.16 -11.81
N ASN A 276 -15.54 19.28 -12.49
CA ASN A 276 -14.53 20.22 -13.01
C ASN A 276 -14.56 21.58 -12.28
N GLY A 277 -15.19 21.66 -11.11
CA GLY A 277 -15.33 22.92 -10.37
C GLY A 277 -16.44 23.86 -10.88
N GLU A 278 -17.00 23.62 -12.07
CA GLU A 278 -18.02 24.51 -12.63
C GLU A 278 -19.31 24.48 -11.80
N LYS A 279 -19.97 25.64 -11.69
CA LYS A 279 -21.25 25.79 -10.97
C LYS A 279 -21.20 25.32 -9.50
N GLY A 280 -20.02 25.39 -8.87
CA GLY A 280 -19.83 24.95 -7.49
C GLY A 280 -19.81 23.44 -7.30
N ALA A 281 -19.68 22.67 -8.40
CA ALA A 281 -19.36 21.26 -8.31
C ALA A 281 -17.94 21.09 -7.72
N ARG A 282 -17.67 19.94 -7.10
CA ARG A 282 -16.31 19.61 -6.66
C ARG A 282 -15.41 19.47 -7.88
N ASP A 283 -14.19 19.99 -7.78
CA ASP A 283 -13.14 19.74 -8.77
C ASP A 283 -12.37 18.47 -8.37
N LEU A 284 -12.44 17.47 -9.24
CA LEU A 284 -11.72 16.19 -9.12
C LEU A 284 -10.77 15.97 -10.31
N GLN A 285 -10.44 17.02 -11.08
CA GLN A 285 -9.48 16.90 -12.15
C GLN A 285 -8.10 16.51 -11.60
N LEU A 286 -7.42 15.61 -12.33
CA LEU A 286 -6.09 15.12 -11.99
C LEU A 286 -5.07 15.75 -12.92
N PRO A 287 -4.44 16.87 -12.54
CA PRO A 287 -3.41 17.47 -13.36
C PRO A 287 -2.19 16.55 -13.45
N SER A 288 -1.55 16.51 -14.61
CA SER A 288 -0.45 15.59 -14.93
C SER A 288 0.77 15.70 -13.99
N HIS A 289 0.95 16.82 -13.29
CA HIS A 289 2.01 16.97 -12.28
C HIS A 289 1.73 16.24 -10.95
N ARG A 290 0.52 15.70 -10.74
CA ARG A 290 0.16 14.90 -9.55
C ARG A 290 0.38 13.40 -9.76
N LEU A 291 0.83 13.00 -10.93
CA LEU A 291 1.33 11.65 -11.18
C LEU A 291 2.81 11.61 -10.81
N GLY A 292 3.16 10.66 -9.96
CA GLY A 292 4.53 10.39 -9.55
C GLY A 292 4.72 8.90 -9.34
N TYR A 293 5.97 8.49 -9.32
CA TYR A 293 6.38 7.15 -8.93
C TYR A 293 7.26 7.27 -7.69
N MET A 294 7.26 6.20 -6.92
CA MET A 294 8.15 6.06 -5.78
C MET A 294 9.04 4.87 -6.05
N ASP A 295 10.33 5.13 -6.12
CA ASP A 295 11.35 4.12 -6.33
C ASP A 295 11.97 3.79 -4.96
N THR A 296 11.75 2.54 -4.55
CA THR A 296 12.27 1.98 -3.30
C THR A 296 13.54 1.17 -3.51
N SER A 297 13.94 0.94 -4.77
CA SER A 297 15.12 0.16 -5.15
C SER A 297 16.42 0.96 -5.11
N HIS A 298 16.34 2.29 -4.92
CA HIS A 298 17.52 3.14 -4.97
C HIS A 298 18.43 2.92 -3.76
N ARG A 299 19.35 1.96 -3.92
CA ARG A 299 20.54 1.87 -3.11
C ARG A 299 21.39 3.12 -3.36
N PRO A 300 21.77 3.89 -2.32
CA PRO A 300 22.78 4.93 -2.53
C PRO A 300 24.06 4.25 -3.06
N PRO A 301 24.78 4.87 -4.01
CA PRO A 301 26.03 4.31 -4.50
C PRO A 301 26.93 4.01 -3.30
N SER A 302 27.50 2.80 -3.26
CA SER A 302 28.34 2.43 -2.13
C SER A 302 29.54 3.38 -2.08
N PRO A 303 29.94 3.92 -0.91
CA PRO A 303 31.08 4.84 -0.80
C PRO A 303 32.42 4.30 -1.32
N LEU A 304 32.48 3.00 -1.67
CA LEU A 304 33.65 2.29 -2.15
C LEU A 304 33.73 2.20 -3.69
N GLU A 305 32.68 2.53 -4.45
CA GLU A 305 32.70 2.42 -5.92
C GLU A 305 33.35 3.61 -6.63
N ASP A 306 33.60 4.71 -5.91
CA ASP A 306 34.29 5.90 -6.44
C ASP A 306 35.81 5.93 -6.14
N GLN A 307 36.41 4.82 -5.72
CA GLN A 307 37.88 4.74 -5.73
C GLN A 307 38.33 4.55 -7.18
N PRO A 308 39.01 5.52 -7.82
CA PRO A 308 39.60 5.30 -9.12
C PRO A 308 40.55 4.10 -8.97
N ALA A 309 40.36 3.09 -9.83
CA ALA A 309 41.30 1.98 -9.94
C ALA A 309 42.70 2.59 -10.08
N GLY A 310 43.51 2.47 -9.04
CA GLY A 310 44.88 2.93 -9.08
C GLY A 310 45.59 2.16 -10.17
N ASP A 311 46.13 2.91 -11.14
CA ASP A 311 47.05 2.42 -12.15
C ASP A 311 48.18 1.66 -11.45
N ALA A 312 48.10 0.32 -11.49
CA ALA A 312 49.23 -0.53 -11.19
C ALA A 312 50.05 -0.63 -12.48
N ASP A 313 51.13 0.14 -12.51
CA ASP A 313 52.22 0.04 -13.48
C ASP A 313 52.61 -1.43 -13.70
N GLN A 314 52.35 -1.94 -14.91
CA GLN A 314 53.02 -3.13 -15.43
C GLN A 314 54.31 -2.67 -16.11
N ASP A 315 55.40 -2.67 -15.36
CA ASP A 315 56.75 -2.62 -15.91
C ASP A 315 56.98 -3.88 -16.76
N VAL A 316 57.15 -3.64 -18.06
CA VAL A 316 57.66 -4.58 -19.04
C VAL A 316 59.16 -4.74 -18.81
N ALA A 317 59.56 -5.86 -18.21
CA ALA A 317 60.94 -6.33 -18.25
C ALA A 317 61.03 -7.47 -19.27
N GLU A 318 61.78 -7.19 -20.34
CA GLU A 318 62.31 -8.15 -21.30
C GLU A 318 63.21 -9.15 -20.58
N GLU A 319 63.04 -10.45 -20.81
CA GLU A 319 64.14 -11.41 -20.64
C GLU A 319 63.98 -12.61 -21.59
N GLU A 320 65.14 -12.99 -22.12
CA GLU A 320 65.40 -13.85 -23.27
C GLU A 320 65.17 -15.35 -23.01
N GLU A 321 65.11 -16.07 -24.13
CA GLU A 321 65.09 -17.52 -24.31
C GLU A 321 66.12 -18.29 -23.46
N ALA A 322 65.70 -19.38 -22.80
CA ALA A 322 66.50 -20.61 -22.67
C ALA A 322 65.63 -21.80 -22.19
N GLU A 323 65.45 -22.72 -23.13
CA GLU A 323 65.43 -24.20 -23.05
C GLU A 323 64.99 -24.92 -21.77
N GLU A 324 64.02 -25.81 -21.98
CA GLU A 324 63.68 -26.98 -21.18
C GLU A 324 64.91 -27.89 -20.98
N GLU A 325 65.10 -28.44 -19.78
CA GLU A 325 65.18 -29.91 -19.62
C GLU A 325 65.11 -30.34 -18.15
N GLU A 326 64.65 -31.57 -18.01
CA GLU A 326 64.26 -32.35 -16.85
C GLU A 326 65.31 -32.39 -15.72
N ASP A 327 64.85 -32.45 -14.46
CA ASP A 327 64.78 -33.71 -13.69
C ASP A 327 64.77 -33.46 -12.18
N GLY A 328 64.01 -34.31 -11.47
CA GLY A 328 64.51 -34.92 -10.24
C GLY A 328 64.26 -34.19 -8.91
N ASN A 329 63.16 -34.60 -8.26
CA ASN A 329 63.15 -35.36 -7.00
C ASN A 329 63.91 -34.82 -5.75
N GLY A 330 63.23 -34.88 -4.59
CA GLY A 330 63.81 -34.85 -3.24
C GLY A 330 63.37 -33.62 -2.43
N ASP A 331 62.41 -33.69 -1.50
CA ASP A 331 62.43 -34.35 -0.19
C ASP A 331 63.19 -33.54 0.90
N GLU A 332 62.55 -33.49 2.08
CA GLU A 332 63.01 -32.99 3.39
C GLU A 332 63.38 -31.48 3.50
N GLY A 333 63.03 -30.72 4.53
CA GLY A 333 62.42 -30.98 5.82
C GLY A 333 62.45 -29.72 6.71
N GLU A 334 61.70 -29.82 7.81
CA GLU A 334 61.87 -29.16 9.12
C GLU A 334 61.88 -27.63 9.27
N LYS A 335 60.84 -27.07 9.92
CA LYS A 335 60.78 -26.68 11.36
C LYS A 335 61.72 -25.51 11.70
N THR A 336 61.22 -24.39 12.22
CA THR A 336 60.83 -24.20 13.63
C THR A 336 60.26 -22.77 13.75
N ALA A 337 59.08 -22.57 14.33
CA ALA A 337 58.84 -22.27 15.76
C ALA A 337 59.56 -20.98 16.24
N GLY A 338 58.92 -20.01 16.87
CA GLY A 338 57.55 -19.90 17.37
C GLY A 338 57.38 -18.65 18.23
N GLU A 339 56.13 -18.52 18.71
CA GLU A 339 55.68 -17.89 19.97
C GLU A 339 55.75 -16.34 20.06
N ALA A 340 54.62 -15.61 20.07
CA ALA A 340 53.42 -15.61 20.93
C ALA A 340 53.55 -14.69 22.15
N GLN A 341 52.60 -13.75 22.27
CA GLN A 341 51.71 -13.49 23.43
C GLN A 341 50.81 -12.28 23.11
N GLU A 342 49.48 -12.43 23.12
CA GLU A 342 48.53 -12.21 24.26
C GLU A 342 48.52 -10.75 24.75
N ALA A 343 47.42 -10.04 25.04
CA ALA A 343 45.98 -10.25 25.20
C ALA A 343 45.35 -8.81 25.08
N ALA A 344 44.07 -8.46 25.15
CA ALA A 344 42.87 -9.03 25.75
C ALA A 344 41.62 -8.31 25.20
N GLU A 345 40.46 -8.95 25.42
CA GLU A 345 39.10 -8.55 25.05
C GLU A 345 38.59 -7.23 25.67
N ALA A 346 37.76 -6.52 24.89
CA ALA A 346 36.65 -5.73 25.39
C ALA A 346 35.49 -5.83 24.38
N THR A 347 34.47 -6.61 24.71
CA THR A 347 33.22 -6.73 23.97
C THR A 347 32.32 -5.53 24.28
N GLU A 348 32.34 -4.52 23.42
CA GLU A 348 31.29 -3.51 23.33
C GLU A 348 30.12 -4.08 22.53
N GLU A 349 28.98 -4.24 23.19
CA GLU A 349 27.70 -4.52 22.57
C GLU A 349 27.23 -3.27 21.81
N LYS A 350 27.72 -3.12 20.57
CA LYS A 350 27.22 -2.10 19.63
C LYS A 350 25.82 -2.52 19.21
N GLY A 351 24.81 -1.86 19.78
CA GLY A 351 23.46 -1.86 19.22
C GLY A 351 23.55 -1.48 17.75
N ALA A 352 23.10 -2.39 16.87
CA ALA A 352 23.01 -2.13 15.44
C ALA A 352 22.07 -0.94 15.24
N THR A 353 22.64 0.23 14.92
CA THR A 353 21.87 1.36 14.44
C THR A 353 21.28 0.96 13.10
N GLU A 354 19.94 0.81 13.03
CA GLU A 354 19.18 0.63 11.78
C GLU A 354 19.71 1.62 10.73
N GLU A 355 20.38 1.11 9.69
CA GLU A 355 20.76 1.93 8.55
C GLU A 355 19.48 2.40 7.84
N THR A 356 19.23 3.70 7.88
CA THR A 356 18.07 4.31 7.22
C THR A 356 18.26 4.27 5.71
N ILE A 357 17.49 3.43 5.03
CA ILE A 357 17.45 3.36 3.57
C ILE A 357 16.85 4.68 3.04
N PRO A 358 17.57 5.44 2.18
CA PRO A 358 17.04 6.66 1.59
C PRO A 358 15.93 6.32 0.59
N LEU A 359 14.89 7.15 0.53
CA LEU A 359 13.78 7.00 -0.42
C LEU A 359 13.82 8.09 -1.46
N LYS A 360 13.71 7.70 -2.73
CA LYS A 360 13.59 8.65 -3.84
C LYS A 360 12.15 8.66 -4.35
N ILE A 361 11.52 9.83 -4.24
CA ILE A 361 10.20 10.08 -4.81
C ILE A 361 10.40 11.01 -6.02
N SER A 362 9.85 10.60 -7.15
CA SER A 362 9.98 11.32 -8.40
C SER A 362 8.59 11.61 -8.97
N PHE A 363 8.29 12.90 -9.13
CA PHE A 363 7.12 13.39 -9.84
C PHE A 363 7.56 13.87 -11.22
N LYS A 364 6.64 13.87 -12.19
CA LYS A 364 6.92 14.32 -13.58
C LYS A 364 7.58 15.70 -13.71
N ASN A 365 7.61 16.52 -12.64
CA ASN A 365 8.28 17.83 -12.61
C ASN A 365 9.04 18.11 -11.30
N ALA A 366 9.26 17.11 -10.43
CA ALA A 366 9.97 17.32 -9.17
C ALA A 366 10.66 16.03 -8.71
N ASN A 367 11.98 16.10 -8.54
CA ASN A 367 12.76 15.04 -7.91
C ASN A 367 13.03 15.45 -6.46
N VAL A 368 12.48 14.72 -5.50
CA VAL A 368 12.75 14.96 -4.08
C VAL A 368 13.25 13.66 -3.45
N THR A 369 14.47 13.71 -2.94
CA THR A 369 15.06 12.60 -2.19
C THR A 369 14.90 12.84 -0.70
N PHE A 370 14.45 11.83 0.02
CA PHE A 370 14.23 11.88 1.46
C PHE A 370 15.17 10.90 2.16
N ARG A 371 15.72 11.29 3.33
CA ARG A 371 16.75 10.49 4.00
C ARG A 371 16.17 9.32 4.82
N GLY A 372 14.85 9.21 4.96
CA GLY A 372 14.20 8.07 5.58
C GLY A 372 12.70 7.97 5.29
N LEU A 373 12.12 6.81 5.63
CA LEU A 373 10.70 6.45 5.44
C LEU A 373 9.72 7.51 5.94
N HIS A 374 9.98 8.08 7.12
CA HIS A 374 9.14 9.10 7.73
C HIS A 374 9.20 10.44 6.97
N GLU A 375 10.40 10.87 6.53
CA GLU A 375 10.55 12.09 5.74
C GLU A 375 9.92 11.95 4.35
N GLY A 376 10.12 10.80 3.70
CA GLY A 376 9.53 10.48 2.40
C GLY A 376 8.01 10.47 2.45
N TYR A 377 7.44 9.85 3.48
CA TYR A 377 6.02 9.88 3.76
C TYR A 377 5.49 11.29 3.99
N VAL A 378 6.07 12.04 4.94
CA VAL A 378 5.58 13.39 5.26
C VAL A 378 5.71 14.30 4.04
N GLY A 379 6.77 14.15 3.26
CA GLY A 379 6.99 14.87 2.01
C GLY A 379 5.98 14.53 0.91
N LEU A 380 5.78 13.24 0.62
CA LEU A 380 4.79 12.73 -0.34
C LEU A 380 3.40 13.27 0.01
N VAL A 381 3.05 13.14 1.27
CA VAL A 381 1.72 13.41 1.78
C VAL A 381 1.46 14.92 1.88
N HIS A 382 2.46 15.71 2.26
CA HIS A 382 2.41 17.18 2.24
C HIS A 382 2.34 17.75 0.80
N GLN A 383 3.11 17.20 -0.14
CA GLN A 383 3.11 17.64 -1.54
C GLN A 383 1.84 17.24 -2.29
N LEU A 384 1.33 16.02 -2.09
CA LEU A 384 0.13 15.53 -2.76
C LEU A 384 -1.16 16.20 -2.26
N LEU A 385 -1.20 16.62 -0.98
CA LEU A 385 -2.45 17.00 -0.33
C LEU A 385 -2.55 18.47 0.11
N GLY A 386 -1.50 19.29 -0.11
CA GLY A 386 -1.52 20.76 -0.03
C GLY A 386 -1.67 21.37 1.38
N ARG A 387 -1.82 20.55 2.42
CA ARG A 387 -1.82 20.77 3.89
C ARG A 387 -1.65 19.39 4.54
N PRO A 388 -1.04 19.21 5.74
CA PRO A 388 -0.52 17.92 6.16
C PRO A 388 -1.65 16.89 6.34
N PRO A 389 -1.57 15.73 5.69
CA PRO A 389 -2.31 14.56 6.15
C PRO A 389 -1.34 13.39 6.29
N SER A 390 -1.83 12.15 6.34
CA SER A 390 -1.06 11.04 6.90
C SER A 390 -1.39 9.66 6.32
N GLY A 391 -0.82 9.30 5.18
CA GLY A 391 -0.83 7.89 4.73
C GLY A 391 -0.10 7.70 3.41
N ALA A 392 0.71 6.64 3.30
CA ALA A 392 1.34 6.19 2.05
C ALA A 392 1.48 4.66 2.12
N VAL A 393 1.37 4.01 0.95
CA VAL A 393 1.69 2.59 0.78
C VAL A 393 3.04 2.54 0.12
N MET A 394 3.98 1.82 0.71
CA MET A 394 5.30 1.60 0.17
C MET A 394 5.53 0.11 -0.07
N LYS A 395 6.15 -0.22 -1.20
CA LYS A 395 6.68 -1.56 -1.44
C LYS A 395 8.02 -1.63 -0.72
N GLU A 396 8.19 -2.58 0.20
CA GLU A 396 9.50 -2.82 0.82
C GLU A 396 10.09 -4.06 0.17
N GLU A 397 11.04 -3.87 -0.75
CA GLU A 397 11.56 -4.95 -1.58
C GLU A 397 12.79 -5.65 -0.97
N GLU A 398 13.47 -5.05 0.03
CA GLU A 398 14.79 -5.55 0.47
C GLU A 398 15.01 -5.83 1.98
N GLN A 399 14.08 -5.54 2.91
CA GLN A 399 14.33 -5.89 4.33
C GLN A 399 14.08 -7.36 4.70
N SER A 400 13.60 -8.19 3.77
CA SER A 400 13.42 -9.63 4.00
C SER A 400 14.74 -10.40 4.19
N GLN A 401 15.91 -9.79 3.91
CA GLN A 401 17.21 -10.43 4.14
C GLN A 401 17.84 -10.16 5.53
N TYR A 402 17.44 -9.11 6.27
CA TYR A 402 18.21 -8.66 7.45
C TYR A 402 17.48 -8.65 8.80
N LEU A 403 16.17 -8.89 8.86
CA LEU A 403 15.42 -8.92 10.14
C LEU A 403 15.33 -10.31 10.80
N TYR A 404 16.04 -11.32 10.30
CA TYR A 404 16.11 -12.66 10.90
C TYR A 404 17.50 -12.94 11.48
N SER A 405 17.84 -12.27 12.58
CA SER A 405 18.87 -12.71 13.53
C SER A 405 18.24 -12.97 14.90
N GLY A 406 17.39 -13.99 14.98
CA GLY A 406 16.78 -14.41 16.24
C GLY A 406 16.15 -15.79 16.11
N ASN A 407 16.84 -16.81 16.62
CA ASN A 407 16.46 -18.22 16.59
C ASN A 407 14.99 -18.49 16.99
N ALA A 408 14.15 -18.91 16.04
CA ALA A 408 13.11 -19.93 16.26
C ALA A 408 12.40 -20.33 14.95
N VAL A 409 12.65 -21.58 14.52
CA VAL A 409 11.71 -22.52 13.88
C VAL A 409 10.94 -22.08 12.63
N GLY A 410 11.39 -22.61 11.48
CA GLY A 410 10.51 -23.15 10.42
C GLY A 410 10.15 -22.20 9.27
N LEU A 411 10.44 -22.64 8.04
CA LEU A 411 10.06 -22.06 6.73
C LEU A 411 8.92 -21.02 6.78
N VAL A 412 9.24 -19.73 6.64
CA VAL A 412 8.27 -18.71 6.23
C VAL A 412 8.89 -17.88 5.11
N ASP A 413 8.13 -17.76 4.02
CA ASP A 413 8.54 -17.28 2.70
C ASP A 413 9.19 -15.88 2.69
N LYS A 414 10.25 -15.74 1.89
CA LYS A 414 10.92 -14.47 1.53
C LYS A 414 10.09 -13.65 0.53
N GLY A 415 8.79 -13.52 0.76
CA GLY A 415 7.88 -12.81 -0.14
C GLY A 415 8.02 -11.28 -0.03
N PRO A 416 7.59 -10.53 -1.07
CA PRO A 416 7.44 -9.07 -0.96
C PRO A 416 6.47 -8.74 0.17
N VAL A 417 6.76 -7.68 0.93
CA VAL A 417 5.92 -7.19 2.04
C VAL A 417 5.40 -5.81 1.65
N ARG A 418 4.11 -5.55 1.87
CA ARG A 418 3.55 -4.20 1.71
C ARG A 418 3.66 -3.45 3.04
N LEU A 419 4.41 -2.34 3.04
CA LEU A 419 4.51 -1.46 4.19
C LEU A 419 3.47 -0.34 4.07
N MET A 420 2.55 -0.30 5.02
CA MET A 420 1.59 0.79 5.18
C MET A 420 2.00 1.68 6.33
N LEU A 421 2.15 2.96 6.05
CA LEU A 421 2.39 3.96 7.07
C LEU A 421 1.09 4.64 7.45
N VAL A 422 0.80 4.66 8.75
CA VAL A 422 -0.43 5.19 9.32
C VAL A 422 -0.11 6.18 10.42
N ASP A 423 -0.82 7.29 10.48
CA ASP A 423 -0.80 8.16 11.66
C ASP A 423 -2.05 7.91 12.49
N ARG A 424 -1.88 7.32 13.67
CA ARG A 424 -2.99 7.15 14.63
C ARG A 424 -3.33 8.43 15.38
N GLY A 425 -2.37 9.36 15.43
CA GLY A 425 -2.49 10.62 16.17
C GLY A 425 -3.21 11.72 15.40
N ASP A 426 -3.45 11.58 14.10
CA ASP A 426 -4.17 12.60 13.32
C ASP A 426 -5.70 12.45 13.43
N PRO A 427 -6.39 13.35 14.15
CA PRO A 427 -7.85 13.36 14.21
C PRO A 427 -8.48 13.98 12.96
N THR A 428 -7.71 14.71 12.16
CA THR A 428 -8.20 15.54 11.05
C THR A 428 -8.29 14.77 9.74
N SER A 429 -7.59 13.65 9.59
CA SER A 429 -7.70 12.78 8.44
C SER A 429 -8.17 11.37 8.82
N HIS A 430 -8.75 10.67 7.87
CA HIS A 430 -9.10 9.27 7.96
C HIS A 430 -8.58 8.55 6.73
N HIS A 431 -7.51 7.79 6.92
CA HIS A 431 -6.92 6.97 5.87
C HIS A 431 -7.56 5.59 5.83
N ILE A 432 -8.09 5.23 4.67
CA ILE A 432 -8.64 3.91 4.38
C ILE A 432 -7.86 3.33 3.21
N PHE A 433 -7.31 2.15 3.43
CA PHE A 433 -6.62 1.33 2.46
C PHE A 433 -7.58 0.27 1.95
N VAL A 434 -7.87 0.33 0.66
CA VAL A 434 -8.72 -0.60 -0.06
C VAL A 434 -7.81 -1.57 -0.79
N LEU A 435 -7.84 -2.81 -0.34
CA LEU A 435 -7.13 -3.93 -0.91
C LEU A 435 -8.16 -4.87 -1.52
N ALA A 436 -7.78 -5.54 -2.60
CA ALA A 436 -8.53 -6.71 -3.03
C ALA A 436 -8.09 -7.88 -2.15
N ASP A 437 -9.04 -8.70 -1.73
CA ASP A 437 -8.67 -10.08 -1.46
C ASP A 437 -8.17 -10.62 -2.79
N ASP A 438 -7.07 -11.36 -2.79
CA ASP A 438 -6.51 -11.92 -4.02
C ASP A 438 -6.90 -13.40 -4.06
N PRO A 439 -8.15 -13.77 -4.43
CA PRO A 439 -8.43 -15.15 -4.74
C PRO A 439 -7.78 -15.49 -6.11
N VAL A 440 -7.82 -14.54 -7.05
CA VAL A 440 -7.57 -14.72 -8.49
C VAL A 440 -6.12 -15.00 -8.84
N GLY A 441 -5.16 -14.55 -8.03
CA GLY A 441 -3.75 -14.81 -8.17
C GLY A 441 -3.36 -16.26 -7.87
N GLY A 442 -4.07 -17.26 -8.41
CA GLY A 442 -3.71 -18.69 -8.34
C GLY A 442 -2.39 -19.08 -9.01
N SER A 443 -1.37 -18.22 -9.00
CA SER A 443 -0.05 -18.76 -8.73
C SER A 443 -0.09 -19.18 -7.27
N LEU A 444 0.01 -20.48 -7.03
CA LEU A 444 0.13 -21.13 -5.73
C LEU A 444 1.34 -20.64 -4.87
N SER A 445 1.87 -19.45 -5.13
CA SER A 445 3.10 -18.89 -4.59
C SER A 445 2.99 -17.43 -4.14
N ARG A 446 1.87 -16.73 -4.33
CA ARG A 446 1.71 -15.38 -3.76
C ARG A 446 0.79 -15.47 -2.54
N PRO A 447 1.33 -15.76 -1.34
CA PRO A 447 0.57 -15.53 -0.11
C PRO A 447 0.04 -14.11 -0.12
N PHE A 448 -1.12 -13.88 0.53
CA PHE A 448 -1.60 -12.54 0.86
C PHE A 448 -0.39 -11.69 1.21
N ILE A 449 -0.05 -10.70 0.36
CA ILE A 449 1.21 -9.98 0.52
C ILE A 449 1.19 -9.45 1.95
N PRO A 450 2.06 -9.97 2.83
CA PRO A 450 1.97 -9.68 4.24
C PRO A 450 1.99 -8.18 4.40
N LEU A 451 0.94 -7.69 5.04
CA LEU A 451 0.77 -6.28 5.26
C LEU A 451 1.48 -5.94 6.56
N LYS A 452 2.51 -5.10 6.50
CA LYS A 452 3.12 -4.49 7.67
C LYS A 452 2.53 -3.10 7.81
N ILE A 453 1.82 -2.85 8.89
CA ILE A 453 1.31 -1.51 9.20
C ILE A 453 2.22 -0.92 10.25
N ARG A 454 2.76 0.28 10.01
CA ARG A 454 3.62 0.98 10.97
C ARG A 454 3.02 2.33 11.29
N ASP A 455 2.97 2.67 12.58
CA ASP A 455 2.66 4.02 13.02
C ASP A 455 3.82 4.93 12.61
N VAL A 456 3.56 5.92 11.75
CA VAL A 456 4.62 6.77 11.20
C VAL A 456 5.29 7.64 12.27
N VAL A 457 4.60 7.91 13.38
CA VAL A 457 5.01 8.83 14.42
C VAL A 457 5.83 8.09 15.47
N LYS A 458 5.34 6.92 15.88
CA LYS A 458 5.98 6.09 16.88
C LYS A 458 7.00 5.10 16.31
N GLY A 459 6.91 4.81 15.00
CA GLY A 459 7.67 3.75 14.35
C GLY A 459 7.22 2.34 14.73
N GLU A 460 6.18 2.19 15.55
CA GLU A 460 5.69 0.92 16.07
C GLU A 460 4.96 0.13 14.98
N LEU A 461 5.20 -1.19 14.91
CA LEU A 461 4.41 -2.09 14.09
C LEU A 461 3.04 -2.28 14.75
N LEU A 462 1.97 -2.07 13.99
CA LEU A 462 0.59 -2.22 14.44
C LEU A 462 0.09 -3.63 14.11
N SER A 463 -0.80 -4.15 14.96
CA SER A 463 -1.52 -5.39 14.67
C SER A 463 -2.49 -5.15 13.51
N ASN A 464 -2.44 -6.01 12.50
CA ASN A 464 -3.37 -5.93 11.37
C ASN A 464 -4.82 -6.08 11.84
N GLU A 465 -5.08 -6.96 12.82
CA GLU A 465 -6.41 -7.22 13.36
C GLU A 465 -7.07 -5.97 13.97
N ASP A 466 -6.28 -5.11 14.60
CA ASP A 466 -6.79 -3.88 15.19
C ASP A 466 -7.21 -2.86 14.12
N GLU A 467 -6.57 -2.91 12.95
CA GLU A 467 -6.72 -1.95 11.85
C GLU A 467 -7.73 -2.37 10.78
N PHE A 468 -8.03 -3.67 10.67
CA PHE A 468 -9.09 -4.19 9.80
C PHE A 468 -10.47 -3.62 10.16
N GLY A 469 -11.27 -3.40 9.12
CA GLY A 469 -12.66 -2.93 9.25
C GLY A 469 -12.82 -1.45 9.54
N HIS A 470 -11.74 -0.70 9.78
CA HIS A 470 -11.82 0.75 9.95
C HIS A 470 -10.72 1.53 9.21
N ARG A 471 -9.52 0.97 9.04
CA ARG A 471 -8.50 1.54 8.14
C ARG A 471 -8.17 0.65 6.97
N ILE A 472 -8.35 -0.66 7.11
CA ILE A 472 -8.13 -1.60 6.01
C ILE A 472 -9.46 -2.24 5.64
N ILE A 473 -9.79 -2.12 4.37
CA ILE A 473 -10.93 -2.77 3.75
C ILE A 473 -10.37 -3.76 2.74
N VAL A 474 -10.70 -5.02 2.92
CA VAL A 474 -10.47 -6.07 1.93
C VAL A 474 -11.78 -6.25 1.18
N LEU A 475 -11.73 -6.13 -0.13
CA LEU A 475 -12.89 -6.29 -0.99
C LEU A 475 -12.74 -7.52 -1.85
N ASP A 476 -13.85 -8.23 -2.01
CA ASP A 476 -13.99 -9.26 -3.00
C ASP A 476 -14.25 -8.62 -4.38
N PRO A 477 -13.37 -8.82 -5.39
CA PRO A 477 -13.63 -8.35 -6.75
C PRO A 477 -14.99 -8.82 -7.28
N VAL A 478 -15.40 -10.03 -6.91
CA VAL A 478 -16.69 -10.62 -7.29
C VAL A 478 -17.86 -9.81 -6.74
N GLN A 479 -17.81 -9.44 -5.47
CA GLN A 479 -18.84 -8.59 -4.85
C GLN A 479 -18.83 -7.19 -5.44
N MET A 480 -17.65 -6.63 -5.73
CA MET A 480 -17.54 -5.29 -6.33
C MET A 480 -18.17 -5.20 -7.74
N ILE A 481 -18.04 -6.27 -8.53
CA ILE A 481 -18.62 -6.35 -9.87
C ILE A 481 -20.14 -6.56 -9.79
N SER A 482 -20.58 -7.43 -8.88
CA SER A 482 -22.00 -7.78 -8.72
C SER A 482 -22.81 -6.66 -8.07
N GLU A 483 -22.20 -5.99 -7.09
CA GLU A 483 -22.78 -4.94 -6.27
C GLU A 483 -21.88 -3.68 -6.36
N PRO A 484 -22.16 -2.78 -7.31
CA PRO A 484 -21.33 -1.59 -7.53
C PRO A 484 -21.24 -0.64 -6.32
N ASP A 485 -22.11 -0.78 -5.32
CA ASP A 485 -22.12 0.04 -4.12
C ASP A 485 -21.34 -0.56 -2.93
N THR A 486 -20.84 -1.80 -3.05
CA THR A 486 -20.08 -2.51 -2.00
C THR A 486 -18.90 -1.70 -1.50
N LEU A 487 -18.09 -1.15 -2.41
CA LEU A 487 -16.94 -0.31 -2.05
C LEU A 487 -17.35 0.91 -1.20
N TYR A 488 -18.44 1.58 -1.58
CA TYR A 488 -18.95 2.72 -0.82
C TYR A 488 -19.55 2.31 0.53
N LYS A 489 -20.32 1.21 0.59
CA LYS A 489 -20.84 0.64 1.85
C LYS A 489 -19.71 0.29 2.81
N ALA A 490 -18.65 -0.36 2.32
CA ALA A 490 -17.49 -0.73 3.12
C ALA A 490 -16.77 0.51 3.66
N ILE A 491 -16.55 1.54 2.84
CA ILE A 491 -15.97 2.82 3.27
C ILE A 491 -16.82 3.49 4.35
N ARG A 492 -18.15 3.45 4.20
CA ARG A 492 -19.09 4.00 5.19
C ARG A 492 -19.04 3.24 6.51
N ALA A 493 -18.96 1.91 6.47
CA ALA A 493 -18.81 1.08 7.66
C ALA A 493 -17.49 1.38 8.38
N ALA A 494 -16.39 1.50 7.63
CA ALA A 494 -15.08 1.86 8.17
C ALA A 494 -15.06 3.26 8.79
N ASP A 495 -15.68 4.25 8.13
CA ASP A 495 -15.82 5.61 8.68
C ASP A 495 -16.64 5.58 9.99
N ALA A 496 -17.75 4.83 10.03
CA ALA A 496 -18.56 4.68 11.23
C ALA A 496 -17.78 4.02 12.39
N GLU A 497 -17.01 2.97 12.12
CA GLU A 497 -16.20 2.30 13.14
C GLU A 497 -15.08 3.20 13.68
N ARG A 498 -14.37 3.93 12.80
CA ARG A 498 -13.37 4.90 13.27
C ARG A 498 -14.00 5.96 14.15
N MET A 499 -15.17 6.48 13.76
CA MET A 499 -15.87 7.48 14.56
C MET A 499 -16.31 6.94 15.92
N ARG A 500 -16.77 5.68 15.98
CA ARG A 500 -17.07 4.99 17.24
C ARG A 500 -15.85 4.96 18.16
N ARG A 501 -14.67 4.61 17.63
CA ARG A 501 -13.41 4.56 18.38
C ARG A 501 -12.96 5.93 18.89
N ILE A 502 -13.05 6.98 18.06
CA ILE A 502 -12.71 8.34 18.47
C ILE A 502 -13.62 8.81 19.61
N ASN A 503 -14.92 8.56 19.50
CA ASN A 503 -15.87 8.94 20.54
C ASN A 503 -15.62 8.17 21.83
N ALA A 504 -15.36 6.86 21.75
CA ALA A 504 -15.00 6.05 22.92
C ALA A 504 -13.71 6.55 23.61
N ALA A 505 -12.70 6.94 22.85
CA ALA A 505 -11.47 7.51 23.39
C ALA A 505 -11.71 8.87 24.07
N ARG A 506 -12.56 9.72 23.48
CA ARG A 506 -12.99 10.99 24.08
C ARG A 506 -13.77 10.79 25.37
N GLU A 507 -14.67 9.82 25.41
CA GLU A 507 -15.42 9.48 26.64
C GLU A 507 -14.52 8.90 27.74
N ALA A 508 -13.54 8.07 27.37
CA ALA A 508 -12.56 7.52 28.31
C ALA A 508 -11.68 8.62 28.94
N THR A 509 -11.34 9.65 28.17
CA THR A 509 -10.55 10.81 28.64
C THR A 509 -11.41 11.85 29.36
N ALA A 510 -12.71 11.93 29.07
CA ALA A 510 -13.63 12.84 29.73
C ALA A 510 -14.15 12.35 31.09
N LYS A 511 -14.08 11.04 31.38
CA LYS A 511 -14.41 10.53 32.72
C LYS A 511 -13.36 11.04 33.71
N PRO A 512 -13.73 11.91 34.67
CA PRO A 512 -12.80 12.38 35.67
C PRO A 512 -12.36 11.20 36.53
N VAL A 513 -11.09 11.21 36.93
CA VAL A 513 -10.56 10.35 37.99
C VAL A 513 -11.22 10.77 39.30
N GLU A 514 -12.46 10.35 39.52
CA GLU A 514 -13.07 10.28 40.84
C GLU A 514 -12.67 8.92 41.45
N ASP A 515 -12.11 8.96 42.66
CA ASP A 515 -11.67 7.83 43.48
C ASP A 515 -10.40 7.08 43.07
N THR A 516 -9.26 7.77 43.15
CA THR A 516 -8.10 7.16 43.82
C THR A 516 -7.54 8.15 44.84
N THR A 517 -7.91 7.96 46.11
CA THR A 517 -7.16 8.46 47.27
C THR A 517 -5.71 7.97 47.16
N ALA A 518 -4.84 8.78 46.58
CA ALA A 518 -3.40 8.62 46.70
C ALA A 518 -2.95 9.14 48.08
N PRO A 519 -2.12 8.39 48.82
CA PRO A 519 -1.54 8.87 50.06
C PRO A 519 -0.55 10.01 49.75
N SER A 520 -0.64 11.07 50.53
CA SER A 520 0.28 12.19 50.57
C SER A 520 1.74 11.72 50.79
N THR A 521 2.55 11.83 49.74
CA THR A 521 4.02 11.84 49.80
C THR A 521 4.53 13.15 49.22
N GLU A 522 4.49 14.21 50.04
CA GLU A 522 5.05 15.54 49.76
C GLU A 522 6.59 15.61 49.91
N ALA A 523 7.31 14.49 49.94
CA ALA A 523 8.71 14.48 50.40
C ALA A 523 9.79 14.34 49.31
N THR A 524 9.47 14.22 48.02
CA THR A 524 10.50 13.97 46.97
C THR A 524 10.40 14.86 45.73
N ALA A 525 9.51 15.86 45.69
CA ALA A 525 9.33 16.74 44.54
C ALA A 525 10.16 18.04 44.59
N GLU A 526 10.94 18.28 45.64
CA GLU A 526 11.70 19.52 45.81
C GLU A 526 13.15 19.44 45.27
N GLU A 527 13.65 18.25 44.95
CA GLU A 527 15.05 18.02 44.53
C GLU A 527 15.29 18.10 43.00
N LEU A 528 14.22 18.25 42.21
CA LEU A 528 14.30 18.39 40.73
C LEU A 528 13.86 19.78 40.22
N ARG A 529 13.76 20.78 41.11
CA ARG A 529 13.58 22.17 40.65
C ARG A 529 14.91 22.64 40.06
N PRO A 530 14.97 23.01 38.76
CA PRO A 530 16.21 23.49 38.16
C PRO A 530 16.71 24.68 38.98
N ARG A 531 17.96 24.56 39.46
CA ARG A 531 18.64 25.59 40.24
C ARG A 531 18.56 26.89 39.44
N ARG A 532 17.98 27.93 40.04
CA ARG A 532 17.81 29.24 39.41
C ARG A 532 19.19 29.87 39.22
N LEU A 533 19.69 29.81 38.00
CA LEU A 533 20.95 30.43 37.63
C LEU A 533 20.77 31.95 37.58
N THR A 534 21.70 32.66 38.20
CA THR A 534 21.78 34.12 38.15
C THR A 534 22.13 34.58 36.73
N HIS A 535 21.86 35.85 36.43
CA HIS A 535 22.15 36.41 35.11
C HIS A 535 23.66 36.42 34.77
N GLU A 536 24.54 36.48 35.77
CA GLU A 536 25.99 36.34 35.59
C GLU A 536 26.39 34.89 35.28
N GLU A 537 25.82 33.92 36.01
CA GLU A 537 26.02 32.49 35.73
C GLU A 537 25.51 32.12 34.34
N LEU A 538 24.34 32.61 33.92
CA LEU A 538 23.80 32.39 32.57
C LEU A 538 24.69 32.98 31.47
N ARG A 539 25.34 34.12 31.70
CA ARG A 539 26.29 34.72 30.75
C ARG A 539 27.61 33.96 30.67
N ALA A 540 27.98 33.26 31.74
CA ALA A 540 29.17 32.43 31.80
C ALA A 540 28.96 31.04 31.20
N LEU A 541 27.70 30.62 30.97
CA LEU A 541 27.40 29.32 30.38
C LEU A 541 27.82 29.25 28.91
N PRO A 542 28.37 28.11 28.46
CA PRO A 542 28.44 27.79 27.04
C PRO A 542 27.07 27.87 26.38
N ALA A 543 27.03 28.27 25.10
CA ALA A 543 25.78 28.50 24.35
C ALA A 543 24.78 27.33 24.42
N ARG A 544 25.27 26.08 24.41
CA ARG A 544 24.44 24.88 24.55
C ARG A 544 23.74 24.82 25.90
N GLU A 545 24.47 25.03 26.99
CA GLU A 545 23.93 24.96 28.36
C GLU A 545 22.97 26.12 28.64
N TYR A 546 23.26 27.30 28.10
CA TYR A 546 22.35 28.44 28.13
C TYR A 546 20.99 28.10 27.50
N LEU A 547 20.97 27.46 26.33
CA LEU A 547 19.73 27.05 25.66
C LEU A 547 18.96 25.98 26.46
N HIS A 548 19.67 25.01 27.05
CA HIS A 548 19.08 24.00 27.94
C HIS A 548 18.46 24.61 29.21
N ALA A 549 19.07 25.65 29.77
CA ALA A 549 18.59 26.30 30.98
C ALA A 549 17.44 27.30 30.74
N THR A 550 17.37 27.92 29.55
CA THR A 550 16.47 29.07 29.30
C THR A 550 15.37 28.78 28.28
N VAL A 551 15.69 28.14 27.16
CA VAL A 551 14.76 27.99 26.03
C VAL A 551 14.06 26.64 26.06
N LEU A 552 14.80 25.55 26.31
CA LEU A 552 14.23 24.20 26.27
C LEU A 552 13.12 23.95 27.31
N PRO A 553 13.16 24.45 28.55
CA PRO A 553 12.10 24.19 29.53
C PRO A 553 10.72 24.70 29.09
N VAL A 554 10.66 25.78 28.30
CA VAL A 554 9.40 26.33 27.76
C VAL A 554 9.07 25.75 26.39
N LEU A 555 10.09 25.47 25.58
CA LEU A 555 9.92 24.98 24.23
C LEU A 555 9.52 23.50 24.20
N THR A 556 10.07 22.65 25.07
CA THR A 556 9.75 21.22 25.11
C THR A 556 8.26 20.98 25.37
N PRO A 557 7.62 21.56 26.42
CA PRO A 557 6.18 21.43 26.61
C PRO A 557 5.36 22.03 25.45
N ALA A 558 5.84 23.10 24.81
CA ALA A 558 5.19 23.68 23.63
C ALA A 558 5.19 22.69 22.46
N LEU A 559 6.32 22.02 22.25
CA LEU A 559 6.48 21.01 21.21
C LEU A 559 5.67 19.75 21.54
N GLU A 560 5.59 19.33 22.80
CA GLU A 560 4.73 18.23 23.24
C GLU A 560 3.24 18.53 22.98
N VAL A 561 2.80 19.75 23.28
CA VAL A 561 1.42 20.19 22.97
C VAL A 561 1.17 20.21 21.47
N VAL A 562 2.13 20.69 20.67
CA VAL A 562 2.00 20.67 19.21
C VAL A 562 2.06 19.25 18.64
N GLN A 563 2.85 18.36 19.22
CA GLN A 563 2.92 16.95 18.84
C GLN A 563 1.62 16.21 19.19
N ARG A 564 1.01 16.54 20.33
CA ARG A 564 -0.26 15.98 20.80
C ARG A 564 -1.46 16.52 20.02
N ASP A 565 -1.55 17.84 19.88
CA ASP A 565 -2.76 18.52 19.38
C ASP A 565 -2.70 18.80 17.87
N ARG A 566 -1.52 18.64 17.24
CA ARG A 566 -1.26 18.74 15.80
C ARG A 566 -1.98 19.90 15.10
N PRO A 567 -1.81 21.13 15.59
CA PRO A 567 -2.53 22.28 15.06
C PRO A 567 -2.15 22.55 13.60
N PRO A 568 -3.08 23.07 12.76
CA PRO A 568 -2.83 23.33 11.34
C PRO A 568 -1.63 24.24 11.04
N ASN A 569 -1.23 25.07 12.01
CA ASN A 569 -0.02 25.88 11.94
C ASN A 569 0.81 25.64 13.22
N PRO A 570 1.76 24.68 13.20
CA PRO A 570 2.53 24.30 14.37
C PRO A 570 3.40 25.45 14.87
N VAL A 571 3.98 26.25 13.96
CA VAL A 571 4.80 27.42 14.33
C VAL A 571 3.97 28.47 15.06
N HIS A 572 2.77 28.78 14.54
CA HIS A 572 1.87 29.71 15.21
C HIS A 572 1.40 29.18 16.57
N ALA A 573 1.11 27.88 16.68
CA ALA A 573 0.72 27.27 17.94
C ALA A 573 1.85 27.25 18.98
N VAL A 574 3.08 26.92 18.57
CA VAL A 574 4.27 27.09 19.43
C VAL A 574 4.37 28.55 19.85
N ALA A 575 4.30 29.51 18.93
CA ALA A 575 4.39 30.92 19.26
C ALA A 575 3.31 31.37 20.26
N MET A 576 2.06 30.94 20.05
CA MET A 576 0.95 31.23 20.97
C MET A 576 1.14 30.56 22.34
N TYR A 577 1.62 29.33 22.37
CA TYR A 577 1.96 28.63 23.61
C TYR A 577 3.06 29.37 24.37
N LEU A 578 4.14 29.76 23.70
CA LEU A 578 5.25 30.52 24.28
C LEU A 578 4.76 31.88 24.82
N LEU A 579 3.86 32.57 24.10
CA LEU A 579 3.27 33.84 24.54
C LEU A 579 2.37 33.69 25.77
N GLN A 580 1.59 32.61 25.83
CA GLN A 580 0.71 32.31 26.97
C GLN A 580 1.50 31.93 28.23
N HIS A 581 2.66 31.29 28.05
CA HIS A 581 3.48 30.78 29.17
C HIS A 581 4.75 31.60 29.41
N LYS A 582 4.84 32.82 28.85
CA LYS A 582 6.03 33.69 28.93
C LYS A 582 6.52 33.97 30.36
N ASP A 583 5.59 33.98 31.32
CA ASP A 583 5.83 34.31 32.73
C ASP A 583 6.15 33.07 33.59
N GLY A 584 5.84 31.87 33.10
CA GLY A 584 6.00 30.61 33.83
C GLY A 584 7.45 30.10 33.86
N TYR A 585 8.24 30.45 32.84
CA TYR A 585 9.60 29.93 32.65
C TYR A 585 10.70 31.00 32.81
N ASN A 586 10.32 32.28 32.78
CA ASN A 586 11.20 33.41 33.12
C ASN A 586 11.07 33.79 34.59
N VAL A 587 11.46 32.91 35.51
CA VAL A 587 11.47 33.24 36.96
C VAL A 587 12.70 34.08 37.36
N MET A 588 13.08 35.04 36.49
CA MET A 588 13.98 36.14 36.85
C MET A 588 13.26 37.49 36.96
N HIS A 589 12.11 37.69 36.31
CA HIS A 589 11.49 39.03 36.25
C HIS A 589 10.33 39.27 37.24
N SER A 590 9.72 38.23 37.81
CA SER A 590 8.53 38.38 38.68
C SER A 590 8.85 38.74 40.14
N LEU A 591 10.11 38.68 40.58
CA LEU A 591 10.51 39.05 41.94
C LEU A 591 10.95 40.51 42.08
N HIS A 592 11.41 41.16 41.01
CA HIS A 592 11.77 42.59 41.07
C HIS A 592 10.56 43.54 40.97
N ALA A 593 9.47 43.13 40.32
CA ALA A 593 8.26 43.96 40.21
C ALA A 593 7.41 44.00 41.50
N ARG A 594 7.62 43.09 42.45
CA ARG A 594 6.94 43.07 43.76
C ARG A 594 7.70 43.79 44.89
N GLN A 595 8.92 44.26 44.63
CA GLN A 595 9.72 45.02 45.61
C GLN A 595 9.75 46.53 45.33
N GLN A 596 8.96 47.02 44.38
CA GLN A 596 8.86 48.46 44.07
C GLN A 596 7.42 49.01 44.06
N ASN A 597 6.49 48.37 44.79
CA ASN A 597 5.19 48.97 45.13
C ASN A 597 4.88 48.78 46.61
#